data_AF-A0A8D5ZED1-F1
#
_entry.id   AF-A0A8D5ZED1-F1
#
_cell.length_a   1.000
_cell.length_b   1.000
_cell.length_c   1.000
_cell.angle_alpha   90.00
_cell.angle_beta   90.00
_cell.angle_gamma   90.00
#
_symmetry.space_group_name_H-M   'P 1'
#
loop_
_entity.id
_entity.type
_entity.pdbx_description
1 polymer ?
#
loop_
_entity_poly.entity_id
_entity_poly.type
_entity_poly.pdbx_seq_one_letter_code
_entity_poly.pdbx_strand_id
1 'polypeptide(L)'
;MGNNNIVYSAVARNKRVPPPSRVIVAKNISDIITASLQSPTPRYELSRGIEGDFILDLSNIKGILEKDDEIEVLAGTTWREVRAFSPEIFCNESFSVAGSVFFNDGCFGDNQFFSISKRVKVKEVSNGEINEGMYSGGIIYSVIIKKEKRKLVTVSLNNDLENIKRILKELYSPISPFRDVTVVKDEEGLTLYLTYVNELEKLVSKFTENCSISSYPVENIEFPHNYRYFGRVELNIGINMLDSLIQADKAFFRFSKNSMYFSLYSIAPLQLDTRILYPFSDDNDSVMNECIMCGKCVNICPRFQQTDNKSMTPMGFFISSSPDTATCNLCGICDNVCPVHIDITRILRKTISPNLSLSPIPELYIPKPVSVVITPLSFSIKDYALKGLLFIQQKVKDVGILMLNIDFNRVLREGFQFQVPKEVSTAVFLTPEEYHYLKNVFESRNIEVKLLHSYLNIAETVHVGCLIEVDGDRNCSGAFINMINGHGLPKVKTDAKVSLCPIAAKALGINDLTTYMNIDVKKIIDAEVKDLGMLIKKKKEIENILYQIEWFKDIDNEIYEKYSRLLRSSVSLPAYQLAIILLGESYLPESYKEVIKSLLAA
;
A
#
# COMPACT_ATOMS: atom_id res chain seq x y z
N MET A 1 23.15 -6.47 -13.67
CA MET A 1 23.38 -5.01 -13.51
C MET A 1 22.03 -4.41 -13.16
N GLY A 2 21.89 -3.80 -11.99
CA GLY A 2 20.59 -3.61 -11.33
C GLY A 2 19.74 -2.49 -11.95
N ASN A 3 18.44 -2.77 -12.13
CA ASN A 3 17.38 -1.83 -12.56
C ASN A 3 17.13 -0.65 -11.57
N ASN A 4 17.98 -0.44 -10.55
CA ASN A 4 17.79 0.58 -9.52
C ASN A 4 18.01 2.00 -10.05
N ASN A 5 18.82 2.17 -11.09
CA ASN A 5 19.21 3.49 -11.58
C ASN A 5 18.10 4.19 -12.37
N ILE A 6 17.15 3.42 -12.93
CA ILE A 6 16.12 3.97 -13.83
C ILE A 6 15.18 4.93 -13.08
N VAL A 7 14.91 4.70 -11.79
CA VAL A 7 14.10 5.61 -10.96
C VAL A 7 14.71 7.02 -10.92
N TYR A 8 16.04 7.13 -10.89
CA TYR A 8 16.76 8.39 -10.79
C TYR A 8 16.90 9.10 -12.15
N SER A 9 16.52 8.43 -13.24
CA SER A 9 16.42 9.01 -14.57
C SER A 9 15.18 9.91 -14.73
N ALA A 10 14.24 9.88 -13.78
CA ALA A 10 13.11 10.79 -13.74
C ALA A 10 13.50 12.11 -13.04
N VAL A 11 13.38 13.22 -13.77
CA VAL A 11 13.63 14.58 -13.25
C VAL A 11 12.33 15.35 -13.00
N ALA A 12 11.29 15.04 -13.77
CA ALA A 12 9.90 15.42 -13.54
C ALA A 12 8.99 14.19 -13.73
N ARG A 13 7.66 14.36 -13.68
CA ARG A 13 6.72 13.22 -13.80
C ARG A 13 6.78 12.60 -15.19
N ASN A 14 6.86 13.43 -16.23
CA ASN A 14 6.88 12.98 -17.62
C ASN A 14 8.19 13.28 -18.36
N LYS A 15 9.19 13.77 -17.62
CA LYS A 15 10.51 14.10 -18.15
C LYS A 15 11.53 13.09 -17.67
N ARG A 16 12.09 12.36 -18.62
CA ARG A 16 13.19 11.42 -18.40
C ARG A 16 14.48 11.91 -19.05
N VAL A 17 15.55 11.66 -18.34
CA VAL A 17 16.92 11.77 -18.82
C VAL A 17 17.54 10.37 -18.85
N PRO A 18 18.71 10.18 -19.48
CA PRO A 18 19.41 8.90 -19.43
C PRO A 18 19.59 8.41 -17.98
N PRO A 19 19.41 7.10 -17.71
CA PRO A 19 19.67 6.57 -16.37
C PRO A 19 21.11 6.81 -15.93
N PRO A 20 21.35 7.24 -14.67
CA PRO A 20 22.71 7.43 -14.15
C PRO A 20 23.52 6.14 -14.23
N SER A 21 24.82 6.26 -14.51
CA SER A 21 25.75 5.13 -14.41
C SER A 21 25.92 4.65 -12.95
N ARG A 22 25.77 5.55 -11.97
CA ARG A 22 26.00 5.27 -10.57
C ARG A 22 25.01 5.97 -9.64
N VAL A 23 24.50 5.24 -8.66
CA VAL A 23 23.69 5.77 -7.56
C VAL A 23 24.24 5.28 -6.23
N ILE A 24 24.42 6.19 -5.27
CA ILE A 24 24.69 5.87 -3.86
C ILE A 24 23.49 6.30 -3.03
N VAL A 25 22.94 5.38 -2.24
CA VAL A 25 21.94 5.71 -1.22
C VAL A 25 22.67 6.01 0.08
N ALA A 26 22.65 7.28 0.50
CA ALA A 26 23.30 7.70 1.74
C ALA A 26 22.53 7.17 2.95
N LYS A 27 23.25 6.59 3.91
CA LYS A 27 22.68 6.14 5.20
C LYS A 27 23.07 7.06 6.35
N ASN A 28 24.19 7.76 6.20
CA ASN A 28 24.74 8.64 7.22
C ASN A 28 25.61 9.73 6.57
N ILE A 29 26.09 10.67 7.39
CA ILE A 29 26.95 11.77 6.96
C ILE A 29 28.28 11.32 6.33
N SER A 30 28.86 10.19 6.75
CA SER A 30 30.12 9.69 6.21
C SER A 30 30.00 9.25 4.75
N ASP A 31 28.84 8.69 4.37
CA ASP A 31 28.54 8.36 2.97
C ASP A 31 28.50 9.63 2.12
N ILE A 32 27.90 10.70 2.65
CA ILE A 32 27.78 12.00 1.98
C ILE A 32 29.16 12.64 1.81
N ILE A 33 29.99 12.65 2.86
CA ILE A 33 31.39 13.12 2.82
C ILE A 33 32.17 12.40 1.74
N THR A 34 32.14 11.07 1.76
CA THR A 34 32.89 10.23 0.81
C THR A 34 32.40 10.45 -0.62
N ALA A 35 31.09 10.52 -0.83
CA ALA A 35 30.50 10.75 -2.14
C ALA A 35 30.84 12.16 -2.65
N SER A 36 30.84 13.18 -1.79
CA SER A 36 31.07 14.59 -2.17
C SER A 36 32.41 14.84 -2.88
N LEU A 37 33.43 14.01 -2.61
CA LEU A 37 34.74 14.07 -3.29
C LEU A 37 34.65 13.85 -4.81
N GLN A 38 33.55 13.25 -5.27
CA GLN A 38 33.28 12.95 -6.68
C GLN A 38 32.16 13.83 -7.25
N SER A 39 31.75 14.89 -6.53
CA SER A 39 30.75 15.87 -6.97
C SER A 39 29.43 15.24 -7.50
N PRO A 40 28.75 14.37 -6.73
CA PRO A 40 27.49 13.77 -7.15
C PRO A 40 26.38 14.80 -7.25
N THR A 41 25.40 14.49 -8.07
CA THR A 41 24.13 15.20 -8.12
C THR A 41 23.21 14.74 -6.97
N PRO A 42 22.78 15.63 -6.05
CA PRO A 42 21.97 15.22 -4.91
C PRO A 42 20.52 14.95 -5.29
N ARG A 43 19.89 13.99 -4.61
CA ARG A 43 18.45 13.70 -4.70
C ARG A 43 17.83 13.72 -3.30
N TYR A 44 17.14 14.80 -2.96
CA TYR A 44 16.57 15.01 -1.62
C TYR A 44 15.17 14.40 -1.44
N GLU A 45 14.40 14.35 -2.52
CA GLU A 45 13.11 13.70 -2.57
C GLU A 45 12.90 13.01 -3.92
N LEU A 46 11.86 12.18 -4.02
CA LEU A 46 11.51 11.44 -5.23
C LEU A 46 10.55 12.20 -6.13
N SER A 47 9.95 13.31 -5.67
CA SER A 47 8.92 14.01 -6.43
C SER A 47 9.47 14.89 -7.56
N ARG A 48 10.79 15.15 -7.54
CA ARG A 48 11.51 15.97 -8.54
C ARG A 48 13.02 15.78 -8.43
N GLY A 49 13.77 16.19 -9.45
CA GLY A 49 15.21 16.42 -9.34
C GLY A 49 15.85 16.87 -10.64
N ILE A 50 17.16 16.69 -10.77
CA ILE A 50 17.95 17.12 -11.93
C ILE A 50 18.78 15.97 -12.50
N GLU A 51 19.16 16.12 -13.75
CA GLU A 51 20.01 15.16 -14.46
C GLU A 51 21.40 15.06 -13.83
N GLY A 52 21.92 13.84 -13.76
CA GLY A 52 23.27 13.57 -13.29
C GLY A 52 23.66 12.12 -13.52
N ASP A 53 24.90 11.88 -13.94
CA ASP A 53 25.40 10.52 -14.18
C ASP A 53 25.78 9.79 -12.88
N PHE A 54 26.19 10.55 -11.87
CA PHE A 54 26.43 10.07 -10.51
C PHE A 54 25.47 10.74 -9.53
N ILE A 55 24.53 9.97 -8.99
CA ILE A 55 23.49 10.45 -8.07
C ILE A 55 23.79 10.03 -6.64
N LEU A 56 23.59 10.95 -5.69
CA LEU A 56 23.56 10.68 -4.26
C LEU A 56 22.12 10.84 -3.74
N ASP A 57 21.47 9.72 -3.40
CA ASP A 57 20.14 9.69 -2.82
C ASP A 57 20.19 9.99 -1.31
N LEU A 58 19.59 11.11 -0.93
CA LEU A 58 19.49 11.64 0.43
C LEU A 58 18.08 11.53 1.00
N SER A 59 17.12 10.99 0.23
CA SER A 59 15.70 10.96 0.64
C SER A 59 15.40 10.09 1.87
N ASN A 60 16.34 9.22 2.24
CA ASN A 60 16.29 8.44 3.48
C ASN A 60 16.97 9.14 4.68
N ILE A 61 17.69 10.24 4.47
CA ILE A 61 18.35 11.01 5.54
C ILE A 61 17.31 11.91 6.21
N LYS A 62 16.49 11.31 7.09
CA LYS A 62 15.35 11.96 7.75
C LYS A 62 15.54 12.11 9.25
N GLY A 63 14.97 13.18 9.79
CA GLY A 63 15.00 13.50 11.22
C GLY A 63 14.85 14.99 11.48
N ILE A 64 14.41 15.31 12.70
CA ILE A 64 14.26 16.67 13.22
C ILE A 64 14.89 16.71 14.59
N LEU A 65 15.85 17.60 14.80
CA LEU A 65 16.41 17.93 16.10
C LEU A 65 15.85 19.29 16.52
N GLU A 66 14.97 19.26 17.51
CA GLU A 66 14.39 20.45 18.08
C GLU A 66 15.37 21.12 19.05
N LYS A 67 15.53 22.44 18.92
CA LYS A 67 16.23 23.32 19.86
C LYS A 67 15.22 24.38 20.35
N ASP A 68 15.59 25.20 21.33
CA ASP A 68 14.66 26.18 21.92
C ASP A 68 14.06 27.12 20.85
N ASP A 69 14.91 27.74 20.04
CA ASP A 69 14.53 28.78 19.08
C ASP A 69 14.63 28.35 17.61
N GLU A 70 15.19 27.17 17.38
CA GLU A 70 15.51 26.67 16.05
C GLU A 70 15.16 25.19 15.95
N ILE A 71 15.02 24.71 14.72
CA ILE A 71 14.93 23.30 14.39
C ILE A 71 15.99 22.97 13.37
N GLU A 72 16.72 21.88 13.60
CA GLU A 72 17.66 21.33 12.64
C GLU A 72 17.02 20.12 11.96
N VAL A 73 16.88 20.20 10.65
CA VAL A 73 16.11 19.26 9.83
C VAL A 73 17.05 18.56 8.87
N LEU A 74 17.06 17.23 8.89
CA LEU A 74 17.88 16.42 7.98
C LEU A 74 17.36 16.47 6.52
N ALA A 75 18.27 16.25 5.57
CA ALA A 75 18.09 16.58 4.15
C ALA A 75 16.84 15.98 3.47
N GLY A 76 16.45 14.75 3.82
CA GLY A 76 15.30 14.04 3.25
C GLY A 76 13.96 14.32 3.95
N THR A 77 13.95 15.09 5.04
CA THR A 77 12.74 15.36 5.81
C THR A 77 11.82 16.35 5.08
N THR A 78 10.53 16.06 4.99
CA THR A 78 9.54 16.87 4.26
C THR A 78 8.98 18.03 5.08
N TRP A 79 8.48 19.07 4.40
CA TRP A 79 7.80 20.18 5.08
C TRP A 79 6.57 19.76 5.87
N ARG A 80 5.86 18.71 5.43
CA ARG A 80 4.76 18.12 6.20
C ARG A 80 5.18 17.68 7.59
N GLU A 81 6.35 17.03 7.69
CA GLU A 81 6.91 16.53 8.96
C GLU A 81 7.36 17.70 9.85
N VAL A 82 7.78 18.82 9.25
CA VAL A 82 8.38 19.96 9.95
C VAL A 82 7.35 21.00 10.40
N ARG A 83 6.21 21.14 9.71
CA ARG A 83 5.22 22.21 9.95
C ARG A 83 4.70 22.26 11.39
N ALA A 84 4.59 21.10 12.05
CA ALA A 84 4.12 20.99 13.43
C ALA A 84 5.05 21.70 14.44
N PHE A 85 6.31 21.93 14.08
CA PHE A 85 7.31 22.60 14.92
C PHE A 85 7.30 24.13 14.75
N SER A 86 6.27 24.68 14.10
CA SER A 86 6.07 26.12 13.89
C SER A 86 7.28 26.83 13.25
N PRO A 87 7.79 26.35 12.10
CA PRO A 87 8.89 27.02 11.41
C PRO A 87 8.43 28.40 10.91
N GLU A 88 9.33 29.39 10.92
CA GLU A 88 9.00 30.75 10.44
C GLU A 88 8.84 30.89 8.92
N ILE A 89 9.30 29.87 8.19
CA ILE A 89 9.24 29.69 6.74
C ILE A 89 8.89 28.23 6.46
N PHE A 90 8.04 27.98 5.46
CA PHE A 90 7.74 26.63 4.98
C PHE A 90 7.27 26.67 3.53
N CYS A 91 7.46 25.58 2.79
CA CYS A 91 7.12 25.50 1.36
C CYS A 91 6.06 24.41 1.13
N ASN A 92 5.96 23.89 -0.09
CA ASN A 92 5.07 22.77 -0.41
C ASN A 92 5.36 21.56 0.50
N GLU A 93 4.31 21.04 1.14
CA GLU A 93 4.41 19.98 2.14
C GLU A 93 5.00 18.66 1.62
N SER A 94 4.95 18.47 0.30
CA SER A 94 5.37 17.23 -0.36
C SER A 94 6.85 17.23 -0.75
N PHE A 95 7.57 18.34 -0.51
CA PHE A 95 8.99 18.49 -0.82
C PHE A 95 9.84 18.40 0.44
N SER A 96 11.10 17.98 0.28
CA SER A 96 12.04 18.02 1.38
C SER A 96 12.48 19.47 1.65
N VAL A 97 12.85 19.73 2.91
CA VAL A 97 13.37 21.03 3.32
C VAL A 97 14.66 21.36 2.56
N ALA A 98 15.60 20.42 2.47
CA ALA A 98 16.84 20.64 1.74
C ALA A 98 16.62 20.75 0.22
N GLY A 99 15.68 19.99 -0.35
CA GLY A 99 15.27 20.14 -1.75
C GLY A 99 14.73 21.54 -2.03
N SER A 100 13.93 22.09 -1.11
CA SER A 100 13.40 23.46 -1.23
C SER A 100 14.48 24.53 -1.17
N VAL A 101 15.54 24.32 -0.36
CA VAL A 101 16.72 25.20 -0.32
C VAL A 101 17.52 25.09 -1.62
N PHE A 102 17.81 23.86 -2.06
CA PHE A 102 18.59 23.54 -3.25
C PHE A 102 17.97 24.11 -4.53
N PHE A 103 16.65 23.90 -4.72
CA PHE A 103 15.90 24.43 -5.86
C PHE A 103 15.46 25.88 -5.69
N ASN A 104 15.69 26.46 -4.49
CA ASN A 104 15.28 27.81 -4.14
C ASN A 104 13.79 28.06 -4.43
N ASP A 105 12.95 27.22 -3.83
CA ASP A 105 11.50 27.28 -3.96
C ASP A 105 10.91 28.59 -3.42
N GLY A 106 9.73 28.93 -3.93
CA GLY A 106 8.89 29.96 -3.33
C GLY A 106 8.20 29.41 -2.09
N CYS A 107 8.40 30.06 -0.95
CA CYS A 107 7.94 29.59 0.36
C CYS A 107 7.14 30.66 1.10
N PHE A 108 6.32 30.21 2.06
CA PHE A 108 5.69 31.08 3.03
C PHE A 108 6.74 31.96 3.71
N GLY A 109 6.52 33.27 3.72
CA GLY A 109 7.41 34.21 4.40
C GLY A 109 8.46 34.84 3.49
N ASP A 110 8.56 34.41 2.24
CA ASP A 110 9.53 34.94 1.27
C ASP A 110 9.40 36.46 1.07
N ASN A 111 8.20 37.02 1.24
CA ASN A 111 7.97 38.45 1.14
C ASN A 111 8.76 39.23 2.21
N GLN A 112 8.79 38.75 3.45
CA GLN A 112 9.52 39.40 4.54
C GLN A 112 10.99 38.95 4.63
N PHE A 113 11.26 37.68 4.32
CA PHE A 113 12.52 37.02 4.63
C PHE A 113 13.43 36.76 3.42
N PHE A 114 13.02 37.17 2.22
CA PHE A 114 13.66 36.81 0.96
C PHE A 114 13.61 35.28 0.73
N SER A 115 14.33 34.81 -0.29
CA SER A 115 14.34 33.40 -0.65
C SER A 115 14.85 32.52 0.49
N ILE A 116 14.30 31.31 0.58
CA ILE A 116 14.67 30.32 1.59
C ILE A 116 16.19 30.12 1.74
N SER A 117 16.92 30.06 0.62
CA SER A 117 18.40 29.91 0.60
C SER A 117 19.16 31.00 1.35
N LYS A 118 18.57 32.19 1.50
CA LYS A 118 19.14 33.32 2.24
C LYS A 118 18.63 33.42 3.67
N ARG A 119 17.55 32.69 4.00
CA ARG A 119 16.88 32.80 5.30
C ARG A 119 17.36 31.76 6.31
N VAL A 120 17.67 30.57 5.83
CA VAL A 120 18.08 29.43 6.66
C VAL A 120 19.59 29.31 6.71
N LYS A 121 20.10 28.60 7.72
CA LYS A 121 21.47 28.08 7.68
C LYS A 121 21.43 26.63 7.22
N VAL A 122 22.50 26.17 6.61
CA VAL A 122 22.67 24.78 6.19
C VAL A 122 23.98 24.24 6.75
N LYS A 123 24.00 22.94 7.03
CA LYS A 123 25.23 22.15 7.04
C LYS A 123 25.32 21.48 5.69
N GLU A 124 26.25 21.92 4.86
CA GLU A 124 26.48 21.37 3.54
C GLU A 124 27.85 20.71 3.47
N VAL A 125 28.00 19.76 2.55
CA VAL A 125 29.23 19.02 2.32
C VAL A 125 29.78 19.39 0.95
N SER A 126 31.04 19.81 0.93
CA SER A 126 31.76 20.15 -0.30
C SER A 126 33.20 19.68 -0.16
N ASN A 127 33.72 18.96 -1.16
CA ASN A 127 35.09 18.45 -1.17
C ASN A 127 35.48 17.63 0.07
N GLY A 128 34.53 16.87 0.63
CA GLY A 128 34.75 16.04 1.82
C GLY A 128 34.69 16.78 3.16
N GLU A 129 34.42 18.07 3.17
CA GLU A 129 34.34 18.89 4.38
C GLU A 129 32.90 19.33 4.66
N ILE A 130 32.54 19.41 5.93
CA ILE A 130 31.25 19.94 6.37
C ILE A 130 31.42 21.45 6.64
N ASN A 131 30.62 22.24 5.95
CA ASN A 131 30.52 23.69 6.13
C ASN A 131 29.16 24.04 6.73
N GLU A 132 29.15 24.90 7.74
CA GLU A 132 27.92 25.44 8.33
C GLU A 132 27.79 26.93 8.01
N GLY A 133 26.68 27.35 7.42
CA GLY A 133 26.49 28.75 7.05
C GLY A 133 25.31 28.96 6.11
N MET A 134 25.37 30.02 5.31
CA MET A 134 24.44 30.21 4.19
C MET A 134 24.77 29.19 3.09
N TYR A 135 23.74 28.76 2.35
CA TYR A 135 23.92 27.79 1.28
C TYR A 135 24.87 28.32 0.19
N SER A 136 25.95 27.60 -0.08
CA SER A 136 26.98 28.01 -1.04
C SER A 136 27.11 27.09 -2.27
N GLY A 137 26.24 26.08 -2.38
CA GLY A 137 26.16 25.19 -3.54
C GLY A 137 26.63 23.75 -3.28
N GLY A 138 26.91 23.39 -2.03
CA GLY A 138 27.30 22.04 -1.64
C GLY A 138 26.12 21.07 -1.56
N ILE A 139 26.40 19.86 -1.07
CA ILE A 139 25.38 18.85 -0.78
C ILE A 139 24.83 19.12 0.61
N ILE A 140 23.55 19.48 0.72
CA ILE A 140 22.93 19.83 2.00
C ILE A 140 22.71 18.56 2.82
N TYR A 141 23.30 18.50 4.02
CA TYR A 141 23.05 17.43 4.98
C TYR A 141 21.91 17.77 5.95
N SER A 142 21.89 19.01 6.44
CA SER A 142 20.82 19.50 7.30
C SER A 142 20.56 20.99 7.10
N VAL A 143 19.34 21.42 7.42
CA VAL A 143 18.88 22.80 7.34
C VAL A 143 18.43 23.26 8.73
N ILE A 144 18.92 24.40 9.17
CA ILE A 144 18.59 25.01 10.45
C ILE A 144 17.64 26.19 10.21
N ILE A 145 16.44 26.10 10.78
CA ILE A 145 15.34 27.04 10.58
C ILE A 145 14.93 27.61 11.95
N LYS A 146 14.63 28.90 12.06
CA LYS A 146 14.09 29.44 13.31
C LYS A 146 12.60 29.16 13.44
N LYS A 147 12.13 29.04 14.68
CA LYS A 147 10.72 28.92 15.01
C LYS A 147 10.04 30.28 14.97
N GLU A 148 8.79 30.31 14.52
CA GLU A 148 7.93 31.47 14.67
C GLU A 148 7.41 31.54 16.11
N LYS A 149 7.70 32.67 16.77
CA LYS A 149 7.23 32.96 18.13
C LYS A 149 6.07 33.96 18.15
N ARG A 150 5.87 34.67 17.05
CA ARG A 150 4.87 35.73 16.95
C ARG A 150 3.56 35.18 16.42
N LYS A 151 2.46 35.80 16.86
CA LYS A 151 1.12 35.41 16.40
C LYS A 151 0.93 35.88 14.96
N LEU A 152 0.71 34.92 14.06
CA LEU A 152 0.38 35.20 12.68
C LEU A 152 -1.14 35.33 12.52
N VAL A 153 -1.56 36.30 11.72
CA VAL A 153 -2.94 36.47 11.27
C VAL A 153 -2.93 36.31 9.75
N THR A 154 -3.83 35.46 9.24
CA THR A 154 -4.04 35.31 7.80
C THR A 154 -5.45 35.76 7.48
N VAL A 155 -5.57 36.58 6.45
CA VAL A 155 -6.84 37.00 5.88
C VAL A 155 -6.86 36.66 4.40
N SER A 156 -8.07 36.50 3.86
CA SER A 156 -8.31 36.12 2.48
C SER A 156 -9.33 37.03 1.80
N LEU A 157 -9.16 37.24 0.50
CA LEU A 157 -10.07 37.97 -0.37
C LEU A 157 -10.27 37.19 -1.66
N ASN A 158 -11.46 36.62 -1.84
CA ASN A 158 -11.87 36.06 -3.13
C ASN A 158 -12.31 37.22 -4.05
N ASN A 159 -11.75 37.28 -5.25
CA ASN A 159 -12.03 38.38 -6.17
C ASN A 159 -11.69 38.04 -7.62
N ASP A 160 -12.08 38.93 -8.54
CA ASP A 160 -11.65 38.83 -9.93
C ASP A 160 -10.16 39.16 -10.10
N LEU A 161 -9.59 38.67 -11.20
CA LEU A 161 -8.17 38.78 -11.49
C LEU A 161 -7.70 40.23 -11.63
N GLU A 162 -8.49 41.12 -12.22
CA GLU A 162 -8.09 42.52 -12.44
C GLU A 162 -8.00 43.27 -11.10
N ASN A 163 -8.94 43.01 -10.20
CA ASN A 163 -8.88 43.58 -8.86
C ASN A 163 -7.69 43.01 -8.05
N ILE A 164 -7.41 41.71 -8.15
CA ILE A 164 -6.21 41.10 -7.51
C ILE A 164 -4.93 41.74 -8.04
N LYS A 165 -4.79 41.90 -9.36
CA LYS A 165 -3.62 42.58 -9.97
C LYS A 165 -3.48 44.02 -9.46
N ARG A 166 -4.58 44.77 -9.34
CA ARG A 166 -4.56 46.13 -8.80
C ARG A 166 -4.04 46.15 -7.36
N ILE A 167 -4.56 45.28 -6.50
CA ILE A 167 -4.12 45.17 -5.10
C ILE A 167 -2.63 44.80 -5.04
N LEU A 168 -2.18 43.83 -5.83
CA LEU A 168 -0.76 43.44 -5.90
C LEU A 168 0.13 44.62 -6.32
N LYS A 169 -0.26 45.38 -7.36
CA LYS A 169 0.49 46.58 -7.79
C LYS A 169 0.55 47.64 -6.69
N GLU A 170 -0.52 47.84 -5.93
CA GLU A 170 -0.56 48.77 -4.80
C GLU A 170 0.31 48.29 -3.62
N LEU A 171 0.29 46.99 -3.30
CA LEU A 171 1.09 46.38 -2.23
C LEU A 171 2.60 46.51 -2.47
N TYR A 172 3.01 46.43 -3.72
CA TYR A 172 4.42 46.46 -4.14
C TYR A 172 4.88 47.81 -4.71
N SER A 173 4.05 48.85 -4.63
CA SER A 173 4.45 50.24 -4.88
C SER A 173 5.40 50.77 -3.77
N PRO A 174 5.17 50.44 -2.47
CA PRO A 174 6.17 50.46 -1.40
C PRO A 174 6.71 49.04 -1.07
N ILE A 175 7.50 48.88 0.00
CA ILE A 175 7.83 47.54 0.55
C ILE A 175 6.57 46.97 1.23
N SER A 176 6.10 45.81 0.76
CA SER A 176 4.93 45.12 1.33
C SER A 176 5.16 44.74 2.81
N PRO A 177 4.29 45.15 3.76
CA PRO A 177 4.44 44.90 5.20
C PRO A 177 4.03 43.49 5.64
N PHE A 178 3.61 42.63 4.70
CA PHE A 178 3.12 41.29 4.99
C PHE A 178 4.25 40.30 5.20
N ARG A 179 4.01 39.27 6.03
CA ARG A 179 4.87 38.08 6.09
C ARG A 179 4.83 37.37 4.75
N ASP A 180 3.63 37.15 4.23
CA ASP A 180 3.40 36.40 3.01
C ASP A 180 2.26 37.00 2.19
N VAL A 181 2.42 36.96 0.87
CA VAL A 181 1.40 37.37 -0.10
C VAL A 181 1.30 36.24 -1.11
N THR A 182 0.18 35.52 -1.07
CA THR A 182 -0.05 34.34 -1.93
C THR A 182 -1.39 34.48 -2.63
N VAL A 183 -1.42 34.31 -3.95
CA VAL A 183 -2.67 34.13 -4.70
C VAL A 183 -2.84 32.66 -5.01
N VAL A 184 -4.01 32.12 -4.73
CA VAL A 184 -4.39 30.76 -5.10
C VAL A 184 -5.51 30.81 -6.12
N LYS A 185 -5.36 30.02 -7.17
CA LYS A 185 -6.46 29.70 -8.09
C LYS A 185 -6.86 28.25 -7.85
N ASP A 186 -8.14 28.01 -7.66
CA ASP A 186 -8.73 26.68 -7.58
C ASP A 186 -10.18 26.70 -8.15
N GLU A 187 -11.00 25.72 -7.78
CA GLU A 187 -12.39 25.60 -8.23
C GLU A 187 -13.29 26.72 -7.67
N GLU A 188 -12.92 27.33 -6.54
CA GLU A 188 -13.68 28.42 -5.90
C GLU A 188 -13.36 29.79 -6.51
N GLY A 189 -12.41 29.84 -7.45
CA GLY A 189 -11.98 31.05 -8.15
C GLY A 189 -10.57 31.47 -7.75
N LEU A 190 -10.34 32.79 -7.70
CA LEU A 190 -9.06 33.35 -7.31
C LEU A 190 -9.16 33.98 -5.92
N THR A 191 -8.30 33.55 -5.02
CA THR A 191 -8.25 34.05 -3.64
C THR A 191 -6.86 34.59 -3.33
N LEU A 192 -6.81 35.85 -2.92
CA LEU A 192 -5.61 36.50 -2.38
C LEU A 192 -5.54 36.23 -0.88
N TYR A 193 -4.44 35.67 -0.42
CA TYR A 193 -4.11 35.45 0.99
C TYR A 193 -2.99 36.41 1.41
N LEU A 194 -3.24 37.08 2.52
CA LEU A 194 -2.30 38.01 3.14
C LEU A 194 -2.04 37.55 4.57
N THR A 195 -0.80 37.18 4.86
CA THR A 195 -0.39 36.79 6.23
C THR A 195 0.52 37.86 6.80
N TYR A 196 0.30 38.23 8.05
CA TYR A 196 1.09 39.22 8.76
C TYR A 196 1.19 38.87 10.25
N VAL A 197 2.13 39.53 10.91
CA VAL A 197 2.33 39.46 12.36
C VAL A 197 1.28 40.36 13.02
N ASN A 198 0.53 39.85 14.02
CA ASN A 198 -0.61 40.54 14.65
C ASN A 198 -0.27 41.97 15.13
N GLU A 199 0.97 42.22 15.56
CA GLU A 199 1.49 43.52 15.98
C GLU A 199 1.45 44.57 14.86
N LEU A 200 1.35 44.15 13.59
CA LEU A 200 1.27 45.01 12.41
C LEU A 200 -0.17 45.31 11.95
N GLU A 201 -1.21 44.85 12.65
CA GLU A 201 -2.63 45.00 12.26
C GLU A 201 -2.97 46.42 11.79
N LYS A 202 -2.57 47.43 12.57
CA LYS A 202 -2.83 48.85 12.24
C LYS A 202 -2.15 49.33 10.96
N LEU A 203 -1.02 48.73 10.58
CA LEU A 203 -0.27 49.08 9.36
C LEU A 203 -0.90 48.44 8.13
N VAL A 204 -1.48 47.26 8.29
CA VAL A 204 -2.04 46.46 7.18
C VAL A 204 -3.54 46.67 6.96
N SER A 205 -4.26 47.27 7.92
CA SER A 205 -5.72 47.37 7.92
C SER A 205 -6.31 47.88 6.60
N LYS A 206 -5.69 48.91 5.98
CA LYS A 206 -6.14 49.47 4.70
C LYS A 206 -6.22 48.45 3.55
N PHE A 207 -5.47 47.35 3.65
CA PHE A 207 -5.45 46.26 2.68
C PHE A 207 -6.27 45.04 3.14
N THR A 208 -6.61 44.97 4.43
CA THR A 208 -7.29 43.81 5.05
C THR A 208 -8.73 44.09 5.47
N GLU A 209 -9.20 45.34 5.39
CA GLU A 209 -10.55 45.77 5.79
C GLU A 209 -11.69 44.98 5.12
N ASN A 210 -11.51 44.58 3.86
CA ASN A 210 -12.50 43.80 3.10
C ASN A 210 -12.19 42.29 3.07
N CYS A 211 -11.18 41.85 3.83
CA CYS A 211 -10.76 40.45 3.85
C CYS A 211 -11.45 39.70 5.00
N SER A 212 -11.64 38.39 4.81
CA SER A 212 -12.13 37.49 5.84
C SER A 212 -10.97 36.77 6.52
N ILE A 213 -11.03 36.60 7.84
CA ILE A 213 -10.04 35.79 8.58
C ILE A 213 -10.06 34.36 8.03
N SER A 214 -8.89 33.81 7.73
CA SER A 214 -8.74 32.47 7.16
C SER A 214 -7.50 31.76 7.68
N SER A 215 -7.37 30.48 7.34
CA SER A 215 -6.10 29.76 7.44
C SER A 215 -5.21 30.07 6.22
N TYR A 216 -3.90 29.84 6.37
CA TYR A 216 -2.96 29.92 5.25
C TYR A 216 -3.21 28.77 4.25
N PRO A 217 -3.18 29.02 2.93
CA PRO A 217 -3.39 27.99 1.91
C PRO A 217 -2.14 27.13 1.77
N VAL A 218 -2.18 25.94 2.36
CA VAL A 218 -1.04 25.03 2.33
C VAL A 218 -1.02 24.23 1.03
N GLU A 219 0.07 24.36 0.28
CA GLU A 219 0.30 23.62 -0.96
C GLU A 219 0.79 22.19 -0.69
N ASN A 220 0.18 21.23 -1.37
CA ASN A 220 0.63 19.83 -1.42
C ASN A 220 0.33 19.26 -2.82
N ILE A 221 1.03 18.21 -3.24
CA ILE A 221 0.85 17.60 -4.57
C ILE A 221 -0.15 16.44 -4.56
N GLU A 222 -1.04 16.36 -3.57
CA GLU A 222 -1.89 15.18 -3.38
C GLU A 222 -3.21 15.22 -4.13
N PHE A 223 -3.63 16.39 -4.61
CA PHE A 223 -4.84 16.53 -5.39
C PHE A 223 -4.62 16.02 -6.84
N PRO A 224 -5.69 15.67 -7.58
CA PRO A 224 -5.57 15.18 -8.94
C PRO A 224 -5.00 16.23 -9.92
N HIS A 225 -3.98 15.85 -10.69
CA HIS A 225 -3.44 16.64 -11.80
C HIS A 225 -2.59 15.73 -12.71
N ASN A 226 -2.38 16.13 -13.96
CA ASN A 226 -1.53 15.42 -14.93
C ASN A 226 -0.17 16.11 -15.14
N TYR A 227 -0.14 17.42 -15.06
CA TYR A 227 1.01 18.28 -15.34
C TYR A 227 1.31 19.17 -14.15
N ARG A 228 2.60 19.38 -13.89
CA ARG A 228 3.16 20.27 -12.86
C ARG A 228 4.16 21.22 -13.49
N TYR A 229 3.94 22.51 -13.32
CA TYR A 229 4.86 23.54 -13.78
C TYR A 229 5.30 24.39 -12.60
N PHE A 230 6.60 24.50 -12.40
CA PHE A 230 7.18 25.30 -11.33
C PHE A 230 8.08 26.35 -11.95
N GLY A 231 8.11 27.53 -11.38
CA GLY A 231 8.99 28.55 -11.90
C GLY A 231 9.02 29.84 -11.12
N ARG A 232 9.79 30.77 -11.67
CA ARG A 232 10.07 32.07 -11.07
C ARG A 232 10.22 33.12 -12.15
N VAL A 233 9.59 34.26 -11.93
CA VAL A 233 9.68 35.43 -12.81
C VAL A 233 9.88 36.70 -11.99
N GLU A 234 10.37 37.76 -12.64
CA GLU A 234 10.40 39.09 -12.05
C GLU A 234 8.98 39.55 -11.67
N LEU A 235 8.84 40.26 -10.55
CA LEU A 235 7.54 40.60 -9.97
C LEU A 235 6.56 41.25 -10.97
N ASN A 236 6.99 42.31 -11.67
CA ASN A 236 6.13 43.04 -12.59
C ASN A 236 5.73 42.20 -13.80
N ILE A 237 6.66 41.40 -14.32
CA ILE A 237 6.40 40.45 -15.39
C ILE A 237 5.37 39.42 -14.90
N GLY A 238 5.58 38.85 -13.71
CA GLY A 238 4.69 37.87 -13.10
C GLY A 238 3.26 38.35 -12.89
N ILE A 239 3.08 39.56 -12.33
CA ILE A 239 1.73 40.14 -12.14
C ILE A 239 1.01 40.30 -13.48
N ASN A 240 1.71 40.71 -14.54
CA ASN A 240 1.11 40.85 -15.87
C ASN A 240 0.86 39.49 -16.55
N MET A 241 1.64 38.45 -16.22
CA MET A 241 1.47 37.10 -16.77
C MET A 241 0.34 36.31 -16.12
N LEU A 242 -0.26 36.78 -15.01
CA LEU A 242 -1.29 36.03 -14.29
C LEU A 242 -2.43 35.55 -15.21
N ASP A 243 -2.86 36.34 -16.21
CA ASP A 243 -3.91 35.95 -17.18
C ASP A 243 -3.62 34.61 -17.87
N SER A 244 -2.35 34.38 -18.20
CA SER A 244 -1.92 33.17 -18.90
C SER A 244 -1.73 32.01 -17.93
N LEU A 245 -1.30 32.29 -16.70
CA LEU A 245 -0.97 31.26 -15.71
C LEU A 245 -2.20 30.70 -14.97
N ILE A 246 -3.27 31.49 -14.84
CA ILE A 246 -4.51 31.07 -14.16
C ILE A 246 -5.32 30.02 -14.94
N GLN A 247 -4.90 29.69 -16.17
CA GLN A 247 -5.48 28.61 -16.98
C GLN A 247 -5.24 27.23 -16.36
N ALA A 248 -4.25 27.08 -15.50
CA ALA A 248 -4.01 25.85 -14.73
C ALA A 248 -5.23 25.50 -13.88
N ASP A 249 -5.57 24.21 -13.69
CA ASP A 249 -6.70 23.79 -12.85
C ASP A 249 -6.55 24.26 -11.40
N LYS A 250 -5.33 24.19 -10.86
CA LYS A 250 -4.96 24.78 -9.57
C LYS A 250 -3.60 25.48 -9.67
N ALA A 251 -3.48 26.65 -9.05
CA ALA A 251 -2.23 27.42 -9.06
C ALA A 251 -1.96 28.09 -7.72
N PHE A 252 -0.68 28.21 -7.38
CA PHE A 252 -0.18 28.99 -6.26
C PHE A 252 0.83 30.01 -6.79
N PHE A 253 0.60 31.29 -6.52
CA PHE A 253 1.49 32.40 -6.87
C PHE A 253 1.98 33.05 -5.59
N ARG A 254 3.27 32.94 -5.29
CA ARG A 254 3.89 33.52 -4.09
C ARG A 254 4.69 34.74 -4.48
N PHE A 255 4.36 35.87 -3.89
CA PHE A 255 4.97 37.14 -4.25
C PHE A 255 6.04 37.51 -3.22
N SER A 256 7.20 37.90 -3.71
CA SER A 256 8.26 38.52 -2.94
C SER A 256 8.62 39.88 -3.52
N LYS A 257 9.50 40.62 -2.84
CA LYS A 257 9.84 42.00 -3.22
C LYS A 257 10.20 42.19 -4.70
N ASN A 258 10.88 41.20 -5.31
CA ASN A 258 11.39 41.32 -6.68
C ASN A 258 10.94 40.19 -7.61
N SER A 259 10.22 39.18 -7.12
CA SER A 259 9.86 38.02 -7.93
C SER A 259 8.52 37.42 -7.55
N MET A 260 7.90 36.75 -8.50
CA MET A 260 6.77 35.87 -8.28
C MET A 260 7.23 34.44 -8.53
N TYR A 261 7.03 33.55 -7.56
CA TYR A 261 7.16 32.12 -7.72
C TYR A 261 5.79 31.53 -8.04
N PHE A 262 5.75 30.51 -8.88
CA PHE A 262 4.51 29.83 -9.21
C PHE A 262 4.64 28.32 -9.16
N SER A 263 3.56 27.68 -8.71
CA SER A 263 3.30 26.25 -8.85
C SER A 263 1.96 26.10 -9.58
N LEU A 264 1.97 25.54 -10.79
CA LEU A 264 0.78 25.29 -11.59
C LEU A 264 0.53 23.81 -11.71
N TYR A 265 -0.73 23.42 -11.61
CA TYR A 265 -1.16 22.04 -11.68
C TYR A 265 -2.34 21.95 -12.63
N SER A 266 -2.25 21.08 -13.63
CA SER A 266 -3.31 20.93 -14.62
C SER A 266 -3.54 19.50 -15.08
N ILE A 267 -4.76 19.20 -15.50
CA ILE A 267 -5.19 17.97 -16.17
C ILE A 267 -4.76 17.98 -17.64
N ALA A 268 -4.70 19.16 -18.27
CA ALA A 268 -4.27 19.37 -19.65
C ALA A 268 -2.90 20.07 -19.71
N PRO A 269 -2.10 19.86 -20.78
CA PRO A 269 -0.83 20.54 -20.92
C PRO A 269 -1.03 22.04 -21.12
N LEU A 270 -0.20 22.85 -20.45
CA LEU A 270 -0.20 24.32 -20.58
C LEU A 270 0.91 24.77 -21.53
N GLN A 271 0.60 25.75 -22.38
CA GLN A 271 1.59 26.37 -23.27
C GLN A 271 2.32 27.50 -22.52
N LEU A 272 3.49 27.19 -21.97
CA LEU A 272 4.28 28.12 -21.15
C LEU A 272 5.65 28.38 -21.77
N ASP A 273 6.19 29.57 -21.54
CA ASP A 273 7.57 29.90 -21.91
C ASP A 273 8.54 29.04 -21.07
N THR A 274 9.36 28.21 -21.70
CA THR A 274 10.26 27.30 -20.99
C THR A 274 11.35 28.04 -20.20
N ARG A 275 11.64 29.31 -20.53
CA ARG A 275 12.65 30.13 -19.83
C ARG A 275 12.25 30.50 -18.40
N ILE A 276 10.94 30.46 -18.10
CA ILE A 276 10.43 30.78 -16.76
C ILE A 276 10.25 29.53 -15.89
N LEU A 277 10.41 28.34 -16.47
CA LEU A 277 10.19 27.06 -15.82
C LEU A 277 11.48 26.53 -15.18
N TYR A 278 11.34 25.91 -14.02
CA TYR A 278 12.40 25.13 -13.41
C TYR A 278 12.64 23.81 -14.15
N PRO A 279 13.86 23.24 -14.11
CA PRO A 279 14.23 22.02 -14.85
C PRO A 279 13.38 20.78 -14.52
N PHE A 280 12.74 20.77 -13.35
CA PHE A 280 11.87 19.70 -12.86
C PHE A 280 10.37 19.94 -13.15
N SER A 281 10.05 20.89 -14.02
CA SER A 281 8.70 21.03 -14.58
C SER A 281 8.42 19.95 -15.62
N ASP A 282 7.15 19.58 -15.77
CA ASP A 282 6.71 18.64 -16.79
C ASP A 282 6.85 19.24 -18.20
N ASP A 283 7.22 18.40 -19.17
CA ASP A 283 7.32 18.78 -20.59
C ASP A 283 5.96 18.54 -21.28
N ASN A 284 5.65 19.28 -22.36
CA ASN A 284 4.36 19.14 -23.04
C ASN A 284 4.23 17.89 -23.93
N ASP A 285 5.31 17.11 -24.10
CA ASP A 285 5.43 16.14 -25.20
C ASP A 285 5.12 14.67 -24.87
N SER A 286 4.74 14.32 -23.65
CA SER A 286 4.05 13.04 -23.40
C SER A 286 3.51 12.99 -21.97
N VAL A 287 2.32 12.45 -21.76
CA VAL A 287 2.01 11.88 -20.44
C VAL A 287 2.59 10.48 -20.50
N MET A 288 3.69 10.23 -19.79
CA MET A 288 4.07 8.84 -19.56
C MET A 288 2.88 8.14 -18.91
N ASN A 289 2.42 7.02 -19.47
CA ASN A 289 1.37 6.15 -18.90
C ASN A 289 1.82 5.47 -17.58
N GLU A 290 2.75 6.08 -16.85
CA GLU A 290 3.55 5.48 -15.81
C GLU A 290 3.35 6.24 -14.49
N CYS A 291 3.51 5.50 -13.38
CA CYS A 291 3.25 5.96 -12.02
C CYS A 291 3.86 7.35 -11.75
N ILE A 292 3.04 8.22 -11.17
CA ILE A 292 3.39 9.59 -10.81
C ILE A 292 4.53 9.56 -9.77
N MET A 293 5.58 10.34 -10.02
CA MET A 293 6.63 10.73 -9.06
C MET A 293 6.02 11.52 -7.88
N CYS A 294 5.18 10.86 -7.08
CA CYS A 294 4.74 11.32 -5.78
C CYS A 294 5.45 10.53 -4.66
N GLY A 295 6.02 9.36 -4.98
CA GLY A 295 6.72 8.50 -4.03
C GLY A 295 5.85 7.93 -2.91
N LYS A 296 4.53 8.18 -2.90
CA LYS A 296 3.62 7.71 -1.83
C LYS A 296 3.65 6.20 -1.69
N CYS A 297 3.66 5.48 -2.82
CA CYS A 297 3.74 4.03 -2.84
C CYS A 297 5.05 3.48 -2.27
N VAL A 298 6.16 4.25 -2.27
CA VAL A 298 7.46 3.76 -1.80
C VAL A 298 7.44 3.48 -0.30
N ASN A 299 7.02 4.46 0.49
CA ASN A 299 7.11 4.38 1.95
C ASN A 299 6.12 3.37 2.57
N ILE A 300 5.04 3.07 1.86
CA ILE A 300 4.02 2.09 2.26
C ILE A 300 4.22 0.71 1.62
N CYS A 301 5.18 0.57 0.69
CA CYS A 301 5.42 -0.70 0.01
C CYS A 301 6.17 -1.67 0.93
N PRO A 302 5.60 -2.85 1.26
CA PRO A 302 6.29 -3.84 2.08
C PRO A 302 7.58 -4.36 1.43
N ARG A 303 7.67 -4.35 0.08
CA ARG A 303 8.90 -4.74 -0.63
C ARG A 303 10.02 -3.73 -0.48
N PHE A 304 9.71 -2.43 -0.51
CA PHE A 304 10.71 -1.41 -0.18
C PHE A 304 11.21 -1.60 1.25
N GLN A 305 10.31 -1.80 2.22
CA GLN A 305 10.68 -2.05 3.62
C GLN A 305 11.58 -3.29 3.78
N GLN A 306 11.38 -4.34 2.97
CA GLN A 306 12.17 -5.57 3.03
C GLN A 306 13.52 -5.49 2.33
N THR A 307 13.61 -4.74 1.23
CA THR A 307 14.78 -4.77 0.32
C THR A 307 15.59 -3.48 0.33
N ASP A 308 15.06 -2.41 0.94
CA ASP A 308 15.55 -1.02 0.82
C ASP A 308 15.71 -0.58 -0.65
N ASN A 309 14.96 -1.22 -1.56
CA ASN A 309 15.08 -0.99 -2.99
C ASN A 309 13.80 -0.35 -3.56
N LYS A 310 13.90 0.94 -3.89
CA LYS A 310 12.79 1.75 -4.41
C LYS A 310 12.31 1.28 -5.79
N SER A 311 13.15 0.63 -6.58
CA SER A 311 12.78 0.09 -7.91
C SER A 311 11.91 -1.17 -7.82
N MET A 312 11.75 -1.75 -6.63
CA MET A 312 10.85 -2.88 -6.37
C MET A 312 9.42 -2.43 -6.03
N THR A 313 9.16 -1.11 -6.08
CA THR A 313 7.84 -0.51 -5.85
C THR A 313 7.20 -0.12 -7.17
N PRO A 314 5.88 0.13 -7.22
CA PRO A 314 5.22 0.58 -8.45
C PRO A 314 5.67 1.97 -8.92
N MET A 315 6.52 2.66 -8.15
CA MET A 315 7.05 3.94 -8.54
C MET A 315 7.84 3.82 -9.85
N GLY A 316 7.37 4.51 -10.89
CA GLY A 316 8.12 4.79 -12.11
C GLY A 316 8.19 3.72 -13.20
N PHE A 317 7.81 2.43 -13.00
CA PHE A 317 7.90 1.43 -14.07
C PHE A 317 6.80 0.37 -14.05
N PHE A 318 5.82 0.51 -14.95
CA PHE A 318 4.95 -0.59 -15.36
C PHE A 318 5.57 -1.50 -16.44
N ILE A 319 6.81 -1.21 -16.89
CA ILE A 319 7.39 -1.82 -18.11
C ILE A 319 8.78 -2.46 -17.85
N SER A 320 9.27 -2.46 -16.62
CA SER A 320 10.41 -3.31 -16.29
C SER A 320 9.88 -4.71 -15.99
N SER A 321 9.86 -5.55 -17.02
CA SER A 321 9.65 -7.01 -17.02
C SER A 321 10.67 -7.76 -16.14
N SER A 322 10.80 -7.35 -14.88
CA SER A 322 11.52 -8.07 -13.84
C SER A 322 10.51 -8.99 -13.15
N PRO A 323 10.78 -10.30 -13.05
CA PRO A 323 9.96 -11.24 -12.29
C PRO A 323 9.65 -10.77 -10.86
N ASP A 324 10.52 -9.94 -10.27
CA ASP A 324 10.38 -9.46 -8.89
C ASP A 324 9.33 -8.34 -8.74
N THR A 325 8.98 -7.62 -9.82
CA THR A 325 7.90 -6.61 -9.83
C THR A 325 6.50 -7.24 -9.75
N ALA A 326 6.39 -8.56 -9.90
CA ALA A 326 5.16 -9.34 -9.81
C ALA A 326 4.55 -9.43 -8.40
N THR A 327 5.03 -8.62 -7.46
CA THR A 327 4.63 -8.61 -6.04
C THR A 327 3.71 -7.45 -5.66
N CYS A 328 3.69 -6.38 -6.45
CA CYS A 328 2.89 -5.18 -6.16
C CYS A 328 1.40 -5.33 -6.51
N ASN A 329 1.07 -6.30 -7.36
CA ASN A 329 -0.28 -6.69 -7.79
C ASN A 329 -1.08 -7.49 -6.75
N LEU A 330 -0.49 -7.92 -5.63
CA LEU A 330 -1.17 -8.76 -4.63
C LEU A 330 -1.58 -7.97 -3.38
N CYS A 331 -0.83 -6.94 -2.99
CA CYS A 331 -1.13 -6.19 -1.77
C CYS A 331 -2.10 -5.03 -1.98
N GLY A 332 -2.17 -4.44 -3.19
CA GLY A 332 -3.10 -3.34 -3.51
C GLY A 332 -2.91 -2.04 -2.74
N ILE A 333 -2.03 -2.00 -1.72
CA ILE A 333 -1.82 -0.82 -0.85
C ILE A 333 -1.42 0.41 -1.68
N CYS A 334 -0.74 0.19 -2.80
CA CYS A 334 -0.33 1.26 -3.71
C CYS A 334 -1.51 1.92 -4.46
N ASP A 335 -2.60 1.19 -4.71
CA ASP A 335 -3.83 1.74 -5.32
C ASP A 335 -4.48 2.75 -4.36
N ASN A 336 -4.51 2.41 -3.07
CA ASN A 336 -5.16 3.20 -2.02
C ASN A 336 -4.45 4.52 -1.71
N VAL A 337 -3.13 4.58 -1.89
CA VAL A 337 -2.35 5.81 -1.65
C VAL A 337 -2.13 6.63 -2.91
N CYS A 338 -2.60 6.15 -4.07
CA CYS A 338 -2.39 6.83 -5.33
C CYS A 338 -3.29 8.08 -5.40
N PRO A 339 -2.72 9.30 -5.49
CA PRO A 339 -3.49 10.54 -5.46
C PRO A 339 -4.41 10.74 -6.68
N VAL A 340 -4.23 9.92 -7.72
CA VAL A 340 -5.03 9.93 -8.94
C VAL A 340 -5.77 8.60 -9.18
N HIS A 341 -5.83 7.73 -8.16
CA HIS A 341 -6.54 6.44 -8.21
C HIS A 341 -6.21 5.56 -9.43
N ILE A 342 -4.92 5.50 -9.82
CA ILE A 342 -4.48 4.54 -10.84
C ILE A 342 -4.66 3.12 -10.26
N ASP A 343 -5.29 2.25 -11.04
CA ASP A 343 -5.47 0.83 -10.76
C ASP A 343 -4.19 0.05 -11.11
N ILE A 344 -3.18 0.19 -10.25
CA ILE A 344 -1.85 -0.41 -10.38
C ILE A 344 -1.97 -1.93 -10.36
N THR A 345 -2.80 -2.46 -9.47
CA THR A 345 -2.98 -3.91 -9.32
C THR A 345 -3.48 -4.57 -10.60
N ARG A 346 -4.53 -4.05 -11.24
CA ARG A 346 -5.05 -4.64 -12.49
C ARG A 346 -4.05 -4.56 -13.63
N ILE A 347 -3.29 -3.47 -13.73
CA ILE A 347 -2.27 -3.29 -14.78
C ILE A 347 -1.16 -4.34 -14.62
N LEU A 348 -0.68 -4.56 -13.39
CA LEU A 348 0.39 -5.53 -13.09
C LEU A 348 -0.07 -7.01 -13.11
N ARG A 349 -1.38 -7.30 -13.02
CA ARG A 349 -1.88 -8.69 -13.06
C ARG A 349 -1.65 -9.40 -14.39
N LYS A 350 -1.55 -8.66 -15.49
CA LYS A 350 -1.39 -9.23 -16.83
C LYS A 350 0.04 -9.65 -17.16
N THR A 351 1.01 -9.31 -16.31
CA THR A 351 2.44 -9.51 -16.56
C THR A 351 3.07 -10.58 -15.65
N ILE A 352 2.25 -11.38 -14.95
CA ILE A 352 2.69 -12.35 -13.92
C ILE A 352 3.02 -13.72 -14.51
N SER A 353 4.08 -14.35 -13.99
CA SER A 353 4.34 -15.80 -14.08
C SER A 353 4.51 -16.41 -12.68
N PRO A 354 3.41 -16.72 -11.95
CA PRO A 354 3.50 -17.27 -10.59
C PRO A 354 4.08 -18.70 -10.62
N ASN A 355 4.86 -19.07 -9.61
CA ASN A 355 5.49 -20.38 -9.49
C ASN A 355 4.98 -21.13 -8.25
N LEU A 356 3.67 -21.36 -8.17
CA LEU A 356 3.08 -22.12 -7.08
C LEU A 356 2.99 -23.61 -7.46
N SER A 357 3.61 -24.47 -6.65
CA SER A 357 3.50 -25.93 -6.78
C SER A 357 2.65 -26.47 -5.62
N LEU A 358 1.37 -26.73 -5.88
CA LEU A 358 0.45 -27.36 -4.95
C LEU A 358 -0.06 -28.67 -5.54
N SER A 359 -0.11 -29.72 -4.71
CA SER A 359 -0.67 -31.00 -5.13
C SER A 359 -2.19 -30.87 -5.37
N PRO A 360 -2.72 -31.50 -6.42
CA PRO A 360 -4.17 -31.57 -6.63
C PRO A 360 -4.85 -32.28 -5.47
N ILE A 361 -6.10 -31.92 -5.21
CA ILE A 361 -6.91 -32.52 -4.15
C ILE A 361 -8.17 -33.17 -4.73
N PRO A 362 -8.76 -34.17 -4.04
CA PRO A 362 -10.07 -34.70 -4.43
C PRO A 362 -11.14 -33.62 -4.39
N GLU A 363 -12.07 -33.66 -5.34
CA GLU A 363 -13.29 -32.85 -5.27
C GLU A 363 -14.34 -33.54 -4.39
N LEU A 364 -14.89 -32.80 -3.44
CA LEU A 364 -15.91 -33.28 -2.51
C LEU A 364 -16.87 -32.15 -2.18
N TYR A 365 -18.14 -32.32 -2.53
CA TYR A 365 -19.19 -31.32 -2.33
C TYR A 365 -20.25 -31.87 -1.41
N ILE A 366 -20.23 -31.42 -0.16
CA ILE A 366 -21.27 -31.77 0.80
C ILE A 366 -21.81 -30.47 1.40
N PRO A 367 -22.67 -29.77 0.65
CA PRO A 367 -23.09 -28.44 1.02
C PRO A 367 -24.08 -28.48 2.20
N LYS A 368 -23.89 -27.55 3.12
CA LYS A 368 -24.79 -27.23 4.23
C LYS A 368 -24.88 -25.71 4.39
N PRO A 369 -25.85 -25.18 5.15
CA PRO A 369 -25.98 -23.75 5.39
C PRO A 369 -24.67 -23.08 5.78
N VAL A 370 -23.89 -23.69 6.69
CA VAL A 370 -22.51 -23.27 6.96
C VAL A 370 -21.56 -24.30 6.36
N SER A 371 -20.73 -23.90 5.40
CA SER A 371 -19.78 -24.80 4.74
C SER A 371 -18.33 -24.30 4.82
N VAL A 372 -17.39 -25.17 5.17
CA VAL A 372 -15.95 -24.88 5.16
C VAL A 372 -15.39 -25.14 3.76
N VAL A 373 -14.65 -24.16 3.24
CA VAL A 373 -14.01 -24.26 1.92
C VAL A 373 -12.58 -24.76 2.09
N ILE A 374 -12.23 -25.84 1.39
CA ILE A 374 -10.90 -26.45 1.38
C ILE A 374 -10.39 -26.41 -0.05
N THR A 375 -9.16 -25.94 -0.23
CA THR A 375 -8.48 -25.84 -1.53
C THR A 375 -7.11 -26.50 -1.43
N PRO A 376 -6.36 -26.68 -2.54
CA PRO A 376 -4.97 -27.15 -2.47
C PRO A 376 -4.10 -26.33 -1.49
N LEU A 377 -4.43 -25.06 -1.25
CA LEU A 377 -3.68 -24.21 -0.32
C LEU A 377 -3.89 -24.63 1.14
N SER A 378 -5.12 -24.64 1.65
CA SER A 378 -5.40 -25.12 3.02
C SER A 378 -5.05 -26.61 3.17
N PHE A 379 -5.26 -27.42 2.15
CA PHE A 379 -4.91 -28.85 2.16
C PHE A 379 -3.40 -29.09 2.30
N SER A 380 -2.55 -28.15 1.84
CA SER A 380 -1.09 -28.22 2.06
C SER A 380 -0.68 -28.02 3.53
N ILE A 381 -1.58 -27.52 4.37
CA ILE A 381 -1.40 -27.28 5.81
C ILE A 381 -2.38 -28.17 6.59
N LYS A 382 -2.27 -29.49 6.37
CA LYS A 382 -3.24 -30.52 6.82
C LYS A 382 -3.69 -30.37 8.28
N ASP A 383 -2.75 -30.22 9.21
CA ASP A 383 -3.05 -30.11 10.64
C ASP A 383 -3.90 -28.87 10.97
N TYR A 384 -3.62 -27.75 10.31
CA TYR A 384 -4.38 -26.51 10.45
C TYR A 384 -5.79 -26.67 9.86
N ALA A 385 -5.89 -27.24 8.66
CA ALA A 385 -7.16 -27.44 7.98
C ALA A 385 -8.10 -28.37 8.77
N LEU A 386 -7.55 -29.47 9.30
CA LEU A 386 -8.28 -30.43 10.10
C LEU A 386 -8.78 -29.82 11.42
N LYS A 387 -7.91 -29.13 12.17
CA LYS A 387 -8.31 -28.45 13.41
C LYS A 387 -9.33 -27.35 13.14
N GLY A 388 -9.17 -26.59 12.06
CA GLY A 388 -10.13 -25.56 11.66
C GLY A 388 -11.51 -26.13 11.38
N LEU A 389 -11.59 -27.23 10.62
CA LEU A 389 -12.86 -27.92 10.33
C LEU A 389 -13.53 -28.41 11.62
N LEU A 390 -12.80 -29.13 12.48
CA LEU A 390 -13.30 -29.64 13.75
C LEU A 390 -13.75 -28.50 14.69
N PHE A 391 -13.05 -27.37 14.67
CA PHE A 391 -13.39 -26.20 15.47
C PHE A 391 -14.73 -25.61 15.05
N ILE A 392 -14.94 -25.42 13.76
CA ILE A 392 -16.19 -24.91 13.22
C ILE A 392 -17.34 -25.88 13.53
N GLN A 393 -17.10 -27.18 13.46
CA GLN A 393 -18.07 -28.21 13.83
C GLN A 393 -18.49 -28.16 15.31
N GLN A 394 -17.58 -27.83 16.23
CA GLN A 394 -17.96 -27.64 17.64
C GLN A 394 -18.83 -26.41 17.87
N LYS A 395 -18.74 -25.40 16.99
CA LYS A 395 -19.50 -24.14 17.07
C LYS A 395 -20.81 -24.20 16.32
N VAL A 396 -20.90 -25.05 15.28
CA VAL A 396 -22.04 -25.14 14.37
C VAL A 396 -22.45 -26.60 14.21
N LYS A 397 -23.72 -26.90 14.48
CA LYS A 397 -24.25 -28.26 14.60
C LYS A 397 -24.19 -29.10 13.31
N ASP A 398 -24.25 -28.48 12.14
CA ASP A 398 -24.27 -29.17 10.83
C ASP A 398 -23.41 -28.40 9.82
N VAL A 399 -22.13 -28.78 9.71
CA VAL A 399 -21.12 -28.11 8.88
C VAL A 399 -20.91 -28.90 7.59
N GLY A 400 -21.04 -28.19 6.47
CA GLY A 400 -20.78 -28.69 5.13
C GLY A 400 -19.34 -28.48 4.72
N ILE A 401 -18.93 -29.11 3.63
CA ILE A 401 -17.55 -29.08 3.14
C ILE A 401 -17.56 -28.93 1.63
N LEU A 402 -16.77 -27.97 1.14
CA LEU A 402 -16.55 -27.71 -0.27
C LEU A 402 -15.04 -27.87 -0.55
N MET A 403 -14.63 -29.06 -0.99
CA MET A 403 -13.26 -29.31 -1.46
C MET A 403 -13.17 -28.95 -2.94
N LEU A 404 -12.47 -27.84 -3.23
CA LEU A 404 -12.35 -27.27 -4.57
C LEU A 404 -10.95 -27.53 -5.10
N ASN A 405 -10.82 -28.36 -6.14
CA ASN A 405 -9.54 -28.63 -6.79
C ASN A 405 -9.17 -27.49 -7.75
N ILE A 406 -8.65 -26.38 -7.20
CA ILE A 406 -8.35 -25.16 -7.96
C ILE A 406 -6.87 -25.01 -8.29
N ASP A 407 -6.56 -24.57 -9.52
CA ASP A 407 -5.22 -24.11 -9.88
C ASP A 407 -5.04 -22.64 -9.46
N PHE A 408 -4.36 -22.43 -8.32
CA PHE A 408 -4.07 -21.09 -7.82
C PHE A 408 -3.25 -20.24 -8.81
N ASN A 409 -2.39 -20.82 -9.66
CA ASN A 409 -1.66 -20.06 -10.68
C ASN A 409 -2.61 -19.44 -11.71
N ARG A 410 -3.73 -20.12 -12.00
CA ARG A 410 -4.79 -19.60 -12.84
C ARG A 410 -5.67 -18.59 -12.11
N VAL A 411 -6.04 -18.86 -10.85
CA VAL A 411 -6.83 -17.93 -10.01
C VAL A 411 -6.14 -16.57 -9.89
N LEU A 412 -4.81 -16.54 -9.72
CA LEU A 412 -4.03 -15.30 -9.61
C LEU A 412 -4.02 -14.45 -10.90
N ARG A 413 -4.11 -15.08 -12.08
CA ARG A 413 -4.01 -14.40 -13.39
C ARG A 413 -5.39 -14.02 -13.96
N GLU A 414 -6.34 -14.94 -13.87
CA GLU A 414 -7.60 -14.88 -14.61
C GLU A 414 -8.83 -14.77 -13.69
N GLY A 415 -8.65 -14.98 -12.39
CA GLY A 415 -9.74 -15.17 -11.44
C GLY A 415 -10.29 -16.60 -11.45
N PHE A 416 -11.36 -16.81 -10.70
CA PHE A 416 -11.99 -18.12 -10.55
C PHE A 416 -13.50 -18.00 -10.67
N GLN A 417 -14.12 -18.99 -11.31
CA GLN A 417 -15.57 -19.12 -11.39
C GLN A 417 -15.98 -20.48 -10.84
N PHE A 418 -16.93 -20.47 -9.91
CA PHE A 418 -17.49 -21.68 -9.33
C PHE A 418 -18.97 -21.46 -9.02
N GLN A 419 -19.78 -22.47 -9.34
CA GLN A 419 -21.19 -22.45 -9.04
C GLN A 419 -21.42 -22.99 -7.64
N VAL A 420 -21.54 -22.09 -6.67
CA VAL A 420 -21.78 -22.46 -5.27
C VAL A 420 -23.13 -23.17 -5.16
N PRO A 421 -23.21 -24.33 -4.45
CA PRO A 421 -24.47 -25.03 -4.19
C PRO A 421 -25.47 -24.14 -3.45
N LYS A 422 -26.77 -24.31 -3.75
CA LYS A 422 -27.85 -23.44 -3.24
C LYS A 422 -28.06 -23.57 -1.73
N GLU A 423 -27.62 -24.66 -1.15
CA GLU A 423 -27.76 -25.01 0.26
C GLU A 423 -26.81 -24.21 1.16
N VAL A 424 -25.82 -23.51 0.58
CA VAL A 424 -24.79 -22.76 1.31
C VAL A 424 -25.23 -21.31 1.53
N SER A 425 -25.43 -20.92 2.78
CA SER A 425 -25.71 -19.54 3.20
C SER A 425 -24.48 -18.83 3.77
N THR A 426 -23.52 -19.58 4.30
CA THR A 426 -22.28 -19.09 4.89
C THR A 426 -21.10 -19.96 4.44
N ALA A 427 -20.07 -19.32 3.86
CA ALA A 427 -18.81 -19.97 3.50
C ALA A 427 -17.71 -19.56 4.50
N VAL A 428 -17.04 -20.55 5.10
CA VAL A 428 -15.93 -20.34 6.04
C VAL A 428 -14.61 -20.69 5.38
N PHE A 429 -13.73 -19.70 5.24
CA PHE A 429 -12.38 -19.87 4.70
C PHE A 429 -11.36 -20.08 5.81
N LEU A 430 -10.44 -21.02 5.57
CA LEU A 430 -9.40 -21.41 6.53
C LEU A 430 -8.22 -20.46 6.46
N THR A 431 -7.82 -20.03 5.26
CA THR A 431 -6.71 -19.10 5.07
C THR A 431 -7.16 -17.71 4.60
N PRO A 432 -6.46 -16.64 5.00
CA PRO A 432 -6.66 -15.29 4.46
C PRO A 432 -6.54 -15.19 2.94
N GLU A 433 -5.65 -15.99 2.36
CA GLU A 433 -5.41 -16.07 0.93
C GLU A 433 -6.64 -16.63 0.19
N GLU A 434 -7.19 -17.75 0.65
CA GLU A 434 -8.42 -18.31 0.08
C GLU A 434 -9.57 -17.31 0.18
N TYR A 435 -9.74 -16.67 1.34
CA TYR A 435 -10.75 -15.64 1.52
C TYR A 435 -10.59 -14.51 0.52
N HIS A 436 -9.39 -13.96 0.36
CA HIS A 436 -9.13 -12.83 -0.52
C HIS A 436 -9.46 -13.13 -1.98
N TYR A 437 -9.04 -14.30 -2.50
CA TYR A 437 -9.22 -14.63 -3.91
C TYR A 437 -10.58 -15.22 -4.25
N LEU A 438 -11.25 -15.87 -3.29
CA LEU A 438 -12.48 -16.61 -3.55
C LEU A 438 -13.74 -15.89 -3.05
N LYS A 439 -13.64 -14.91 -2.13
CA LYS A 439 -14.84 -14.27 -1.53
C LYS A 439 -15.84 -13.75 -2.56
N ASN A 440 -15.37 -13.10 -3.64
CA ASN A 440 -16.26 -12.49 -4.64
C ASN A 440 -17.14 -13.55 -5.35
N VAL A 441 -16.62 -14.77 -5.50
CA VAL A 441 -17.37 -15.88 -6.11
C VAL A 441 -18.57 -16.26 -5.24
N PHE A 442 -18.43 -16.20 -3.92
CA PHE A 442 -19.48 -16.53 -2.95
C PHE A 442 -20.39 -15.31 -2.68
N GLU A 443 -19.84 -14.12 -2.50
CA GLU A 443 -20.58 -12.87 -2.23
C GLU A 443 -21.53 -12.49 -3.38
N SER A 444 -21.14 -12.77 -4.64
CA SER A 444 -22.00 -12.54 -5.82
C SER A 444 -23.35 -13.26 -5.77
N ARG A 445 -23.55 -14.16 -4.80
CA ARG A 445 -24.78 -14.95 -4.60
C ARG A 445 -25.44 -14.71 -3.23
N ASN A 446 -25.15 -13.60 -2.55
CA ASN A 446 -25.66 -13.29 -1.21
C ASN A 446 -25.27 -14.33 -0.13
N ILE A 447 -24.11 -14.98 -0.30
CA ILE A 447 -23.56 -15.91 0.68
C ILE A 447 -22.69 -15.11 1.65
N GLU A 448 -22.90 -15.30 2.95
CA GLU A 448 -22.06 -14.70 3.99
C GLU A 448 -20.66 -15.34 3.96
N VAL A 449 -19.61 -14.53 3.87
CA VAL A 449 -18.24 -15.05 3.84
C VAL A 449 -17.51 -14.74 5.15
N LYS A 450 -17.01 -15.78 5.83
CA LYS A 450 -16.30 -15.67 7.10
C LYS A 450 -14.89 -16.25 7.02
N LEU A 451 -13.96 -15.64 7.75
CA LEU A 451 -12.65 -16.20 8.04
C LEU A 451 -12.68 -17.00 9.34
N LEU A 452 -11.89 -18.07 9.45
CA LEU A 452 -11.79 -18.90 10.65
C LEU A 452 -11.52 -18.09 11.94
N HIS A 453 -10.71 -17.03 11.85
CA HIS A 453 -10.41 -16.18 13.01
C HIS A 453 -11.65 -15.49 13.61
N SER A 454 -12.72 -15.27 12.83
CA SER A 454 -13.95 -14.63 13.32
C SER A 454 -14.68 -15.45 14.38
N TYR A 455 -14.31 -16.72 14.55
CA TYR A 455 -14.84 -17.63 15.57
C TYR A 455 -13.95 -17.72 16.83
N LEU A 456 -12.84 -16.98 16.88
CA LEU A 456 -11.83 -17.04 17.96
C LEU A 456 -11.73 -15.70 18.69
N ASN A 457 -11.63 -15.77 20.02
CA ASN A 457 -11.29 -14.62 20.87
C ASN A 457 -9.78 -14.65 21.15
N ILE A 458 -9.03 -13.78 20.47
CA ILE A 458 -7.57 -13.70 20.60
C ILE A 458 -7.23 -12.44 21.39
N ALA A 459 -6.60 -12.62 22.55
CA ALA A 459 -6.21 -11.51 23.45
C ALA A 459 -4.73 -11.12 23.33
N GLU A 460 -3.94 -11.85 22.55
CA GLU A 460 -2.51 -11.59 22.35
C GLU A 460 -2.25 -10.66 21.15
N THR A 461 -1.02 -10.12 21.07
CA THR A 461 -0.55 -9.42 19.87
C THR A 461 -0.53 -10.35 18.67
N VAL A 462 -1.37 -10.04 17.68
CA VAL A 462 -1.54 -10.84 16.46
C VAL A 462 -0.74 -10.27 15.30
N HIS A 463 -0.07 -11.15 14.56
CA HIS A 463 0.44 -10.85 13.24
C HIS A 463 -0.70 -10.98 12.22
N VAL A 464 -0.99 -9.88 11.53
CA VAL A 464 -2.03 -9.79 10.52
C VAL A 464 -1.42 -10.09 9.15
N GLY A 465 -1.97 -11.09 8.46
CA GLY A 465 -1.51 -11.49 7.13
C GLY A 465 -1.70 -10.38 6.09
N CYS A 466 -0.97 -10.47 4.97
CA CYS A 466 -0.92 -9.47 3.89
C CYS A 466 -2.26 -9.06 3.28
N LEU A 467 -3.25 -9.95 3.37
CA LEU A 467 -4.51 -9.88 2.64
C LEU A 467 -5.72 -9.65 3.58
N ILE A 468 -5.46 -9.29 4.84
CA ILE A 468 -6.49 -9.01 5.86
C ILE A 468 -6.45 -7.52 6.24
N GLU A 469 -7.59 -6.85 6.18
CA GLU A 469 -7.78 -5.46 6.64
C GLU A 469 -8.17 -5.41 8.13
N VAL A 470 -7.26 -5.84 9.01
CA VAL A 470 -7.46 -5.80 10.48
C VAL A 470 -6.26 -5.10 11.14
N ASP A 471 -6.50 -4.48 12.30
CA ASP A 471 -5.46 -3.85 13.12
C ASP A 471 -4.53 -4.91 13.72
N GLY A 472 -3.21 -4.72 13.61
CA GLY A 472 -2.19 -5.61 14.19
C GLY A 472 -0.81 -5.46 13.55
N ASP A 473 0.14 -6.33 13.95
CA ASP A 473 1.52 -6.29 13.44
C ASP A 473 1.57 -6.78 11.98
N ARG A 474 2.06 -5.94 11.07
CA ARG A 474 2.16 -6.20 9.62
C ARG A 474 3.58 -6.49 9.13
N ASN A 475 4.54 -6.59 10.04
CA ASN A 475 5.97 -6.65 9.72
C ASN A 475 6.38 -7.88 8.87
N CYS A 476 5.55 -8.92 8.73
CA CYS A 476 5.82 -10.09 7.88
C CYS A 476 4.67 -10.47 6.93
N SER A 477 4.05 -9.45 6.37
CA SER A 477 3.01 -9.58 5.35
C SER A 477 3.48 -10.35 4.09
N GLY A 478 4.79 -10.53 3.84
CA GLY A 478 5.29 -11.13 2.61
C GLY A 478 5.24 -12.67 2.44
N ALA A 479 4.77 -13.47 3.40
CA ALA A 479 4.99 -14.93 3.37
C ALA A 479 4.36 -15.65 2.15
N PHE A 480 3.06 -15.44 1.90
CA PHE A 480 2.39 -16.00 0.72
C PHE A 480 2.96 -15.43 -0.59
N ILE A 481 3.31 -14.14 -0.57
CA ILE A 481 3.93 -13.45 -1.69
C ILE A 481 5.31 -14.06 -2.03
N ASN A 482 6.13 -14.37 -1.02
CA ASN A 482 7.42 -15.03 -1.23
C ASN A 482 7.25 -16.46 -1.75
N MET A 483 6.25 -17.18 -1.26
CA MET A 483 5.89 -18.51 -1.76
C MET A 483 5.54 -18.50 -3.25
N ILE A 484 4.76 -17.52 -3.73
CA ILE A 484 4.42 -17.36 -5.16
C ILE A 484 5.65 -17.12 -6.02
N ASN A 485 6.65 -16.40 -5.50
CA ASN A 485 7.81 -15.94 -6.27
C ASN A 485 9.06 -16.82 -6.09
N GLY A 486 8.96 -17.93 -5.34
CA GLY A 486 10.11 -18.81 -5.08
C GLY A 486 11.24 -18.14 -4.27
N HIS A 487 10.94 -17.06 -3.54
CA HIS A 487 11.92 -16.38 -2.70
C HIS A 487 11.96 -17.00 -1.29
N GLY A 488 13.14 -16.94 -0.67
CA GLY A 488 13.32 -17.35 0.73
C GLY A 488 12.48 -16.53 1.70
N LEU A 489 12.22 -17.10 2.86
CA LEU A 489 11.47 -16.45 3.93
C LEU A 489 12.22 -15.20 4.44
N PRO A 490 11.50 -14.11 4.74
CA PRO A 490 12.14 -12.89 5.20
C PRO A 490 12.71 -13.12 6.61
N LYS A 491 13.93 -12.63 6.87
CA LYS A 491 14.55 -12.64 8.21
C LYS A 491 14.00 -11.48 9.05
N VAL A 492 12.69 -11.37 9.19
CA VAL A 492 12.05 -10.29 9.96
C VAL A 492 11.69 -10.82 11.35
N LYS A 493 12.09 -10.08 12.38
CA LYS A 493 11.64 -10.30 13.75
C LYS A 493 10.27 -9.63 13.93
N THR A 494 9.31 -10.34 14.51
CA THR A 494 8.00 -9.83 14.91
C THR A 494 7.85 -10.02 16.41
N ASP A 495 7.17 -9.07 17.07
CA ASP A 495 6.81 -9.17 18.49
C ASP A 495 5.47 -9.91 18.68
N ALA A 496 4.81 -10.31 17.59
CA ALA A 496 3.57 -11.07 17.63
C ALA A 496 3.82 -12.52 18.05
N LYS A 497 2.90 -13.05 18.87
CA LYS A 497 2.97 -14.44 19.38
C LYS A 497 2.23 -15.43 18.50
N VAL A 498 1.21 -14.96 17.79
CA VAL A 498 0.36 -15.75 16.89
C VAL A 498 0.14 -15.01 15.58
N SER A 499 0.01 -15.73 14.46
CA SER A 499 -0.49 -15.17 13.20
C SER A 499 -1.89 -15.65 12.83
N LEU A 500 -2.69 -14.72 12.30
CA LEU A 500 -3.97 -15.03 11.63
C LEU A 500 -3.79 -15.78 10.30
N CYS A 501 -2.57 -15.79 9.75
CA CYS A 501 -2.22 -16.50 8.51
C CYS A 501 -1.32 -17.70 8.85
N PRO A 502 -1.74 -18.95 8.57
CA PRO A 502 -0.92 -20.12 8.87
C PRO A 502 0.37 -20.19 8.04
N ILE A 503 0.36 -19.64 6.82
CA ILE A 503 1.55 -19.54 5.96
C ILE A 503 2.58 -18.60 6.59
N ALA A 504 2.13 -17.46 7.13
CA ALA A 504 2.98 -16.51 7.82
C ALA A 504 3.47 -17.05 9.17
N ALA A 505 2.62 -17.73 9.96
CA ALA A 505 3.02 -18.38 11.22
C ALA A 505 4.19 -19.35 11.00
N LYS A 506 4.07 -20.24 10.01
CA LYS A 506 5.13 -21.17 9.62
C LYS A 506 6.39 -20.45 9.16
N ALA A 507 6.25 -19.37 8.39
CA ALA A 507 7.37 -18.58 7.90
C ALA A 507 8.15 -17.86 9.02
N LEU A 508 7.43 -17.38 10.02
CA LEU A 508 7.93 -16.61 11.15
C LEU A 508 8.42 -17.46 12.31
N GLY A 509 8.04 -18.74 12.35
CA GLY A 509 8.27 -19.61 13.51
C GLY A 509 7.46 -19.20 14.74
N ILE A 510 6.28 -18.61 14.55
CA ILE A 510 5.34 -18.24 15.63
C ILE A 510 4.10 -19.13 15.55
N ASN A 511 3.24 -19.07 16.59
CA ASN A 511 2.03 -19.89 16.64
C ASN A 511 1.05 -19.49 15.52
N ASP A 512 0.22 -20.44 15.08
CA ASP A 512 -0.97 -20.17 14.27
C ASP A 512 -2.23 -20.24 15.15
N LEU A 513 -3.41 -20.07 14.54
CA LEU A 513 -4.69 -20.10 15.25
C LEU A 513 -5.00 -21.43 15.96
N THR A 514 -4.28 -22.51 15.65
CA THR A 514 -4.53 -23.82 16.27
C THR A 514 -4.25 -23.85 17.76
N THR A 515 -3.46 -22.92 18.30
CA THR A 515 -3.21 -22.80 19.75
C THR A 515 -4.45 -22.37 20.54
N TYR A 516 -5.42 -21.72 19.88
CA TYR A 516 -6.69 -21.29 20.47
C TYR A 516 -7.83 -22.28 20.20
N MET A 517 -7.60 -23.27 19.33
CA MET A 517 -8.53 -24.35 19.05
C MET A 517 -8.25 -25.46 20.08
N ASN A 518 -9.02 -25.50 21.17
CA ASN A 518 -8.91 -26.54 22.21
C ASN A 518 -9.42 -27.90 21.71
N ILE A 519 -8.72 -28.48 20.74
CA ILE A 519 -9.12 -29.66 19.97
C ILE A 519 -8.07 -30.74 20.11
N ASP A 520 -8.46 -31.82 20.78
CA ASP A 520 -7.71 -33.07 20.77
C ASP A 520 -8.09 -33.87 19.53
N VAL A 521 -7.36 -33.61 18.44
CA VAL A 521 -7.55 -34.26 17.14
C VAL A 521 -7.49 -35.77 17.27
N LYS A 522 -6.55 -36.30 18.08
CA LYS A 522 -6.36 -37.75 18.25
C LYS A 522 -7.57 -38.38 18.93
N LYS A 523 -8.06 -37.81 20.02
CA LYS A 523 -9.24 -38.30 20.73
C LYS A 523 -10.50 -38.29 19.85
N ILE A 524 -10.67 -37.26 19.02
CA ILE A 524 -11.80 -37.15 18.10
C ILE A 524 -11.67 -38.21 17.00
N ILE A 525 -10.51 -38.33 16.36
CA ILE A 525 -10.27 -39.36 15.35
C ILE A 525 -10.46 -40.76 15.95
N ASP A 526 -9.93 -41.05 17.14
CA ASP A 526 -10.07 -42.37 17.78
C ASP A 526 -11.54 -42.71 18.08
N ALA A 527 -12.37 -41.72 18.46
CA ALA A 527 -13.80 -41.90 18.66
C ALA A 527 -14.54 -42.16 17.33
N GLU A 528 -14.24 -41.37 16.30
CA GLU A 528 -14.85 -41.50 14.97
C GLU A 528 -14.43 -42.83 14.28
N VAL A 529 -13.16 -43.24 14.41
CA VAL A 529 -12.64 -44.52 13.91
C VAL A 529 -13.31 -45.72 14.59
N LYS A 530 -13.62 -45.61 15.89
CA LYS A 530 -14.37 -46.65 16.61
C LYS A 530 -15.80 -46.80 16.09
N ASP A 531 -16.47 -45.68 15.77
CA ASP A 531 -17.81 -45.67 15.18
C ASP A 531 -17.81 -46.20 13.74
N LEU A 532 -16.77 -45.88 12.96
CA LEU A 532 -16.49 -46.50 11.66
C LEU A 532 -16.27 -48.01 11.76
N GLY A 533 -15.54 -48.48 12.78
CA GLY A 533 -15.38 -49.91 13.05
C GLY A 533 -16.72 -50.62 13.33
N MET A 534 -17.65 -49.97 14.03
CA MET A 534 -19.01 -50.49 14.23
C MET A 534 -19.83 -50.46 12.95
N LEU A 535 -19.69 -49.44 12.10
CA LEU A 535 -20.36 -49.34 10.81
C LEU A 535 -19.84 -50.38 9.80
N ILE A 536 -18.53 -50.65 9.78
CA ILE A 536 -17.93 -51.71 8.96
C ILE A 536 -18.42 -53.10 9.42
N LYS A 537 -18.55 -53.30 10.73
CA LYS A 537 -19.12 -54.54 11.30
C LYS A 537 -20.59 -54.70 10.92
N LYS A 538 -21.39 -53.62 11.02
CA LYS A 538 -22.77 -53.57 10.50
C LYS A 538 -22.83 -53.81 9.00
N LYS A 539 -21.89 -53.29 8.19
CA LYS A 539 -21.82 -53.54 6.74
C LYS A 539 -21.61 -55.03 6.45
N LYS A 540 -20.69 -55.71 7.15
CA LYS A 540 -20.51 -57.16 7.03
C LYS A 540 -21.73 -57.96 7.47
N GLU A 541 -22.42 -57.53 8.53
CA GLU A 541 -23.69 -58.13 8.96
C GLU A 541 -24.80 -57.92 7.90
N ILE A 542 -24.88 -56.73 7.31
CA ILE A 542 -25.81 -56.40 6.21
C ILE A 542 -25.46 -57.18 4.94
N GLU A 543 -24.19 -57.38 4.60
CA GLU A 543 -23.75 -58.21 3.46
C GLU A 543 -24.16 -59.67 3.66
N ASN A 544 -24.01 -60.22 4.88
CA ASN A 544 -24.53 -61.54 5.23
C ASN A 544 -26.07 -61.62 5.14
N ILE A 545 -26.76 -60.57 5.57
CA ILE A 545 -28.23 -60.47 5.46
C ILE A 545 -28.64 -60.37 3.99
N LEU A 546 -27.94 -59.58 3.17
CA LEU A 546 -28.19 -59.45 1.72
C LEU A 546 -27.98 -60.79 1.00
N TYR A 547 -26.96 -61.55 1.38
CA TYR A 547 -26.73 -62.91 0.87
C TYR A 547 -27.89 -63.87 1.22
N GLN A 548 -28.46 -63.75 2.42
CA GLN A 548 -29.65 -64.52 2.79
C GLN A 548 -30.92 -64.05 2.06
N ILE A 549 -31.06 -62.75 1.78
CA ILE A 549 -32.20 -62.20 1.05
C ILE A 549 -32.08 -62.49 -0.46
N GLU A 550 -30.87 -62.75 -0.97
CA GLU A 550 -30.62 -63.10 -2.37
C GLU A 550 -31.40 -64.34 -2.84
N TRP A 551 -31.76 -65.23 -1.91
CA TRP A 551 -32.64 -66.37 -2.17
C TRP A 551 -34.06 -65.96 -2.62
N PHE A 552 -34.52 -64.76 -2.25
CA PHE A 552 -35.83 -64.24 -2.69
C PHE A 552 -35.80 -63.66 -4.11
N LYS A 553 -34.63 -63.47 -4.72
CA LYS A 553 -34.48 -62.87 -6.06
C LYS A 553 -35.17 -63.68 -7.16
N ASP A 554 -35.27 -65.00 -6.98
CA ASP A 554 -35.93 -65.91 -7.93
C ASP A 554 -37.40 -66.20 -7.56
N ILE A 555 -37.88 -65.71 -6.41
CA ILE A 555 -39.22 -65.97 -5.88
C ILE A 555 -40.11 -64.72 -5.99
N ASP A 556 -39.59 -63.58 -5.55
CA ASP A 556 -40.24 -62.27 -5.62
C ASP A 556 -39.19 -61.14 -5.61
N ASN A 557 -38.91 -60.62 -6.79
CA ASN A 557 -37.93 -59.55 -6.99
C ASN A 557 -38.32 -58.23 -6.31
N GLU A 558 -39.61 -57.99 -6.07
CA GLU A 558 -40.08 -56.73 -5.49
C GLU A 558 -39.80 -56.69 -3.97
N ILE A 559 -39.88 -57.85 -3.31
CA ILE A 559 -39.46 -58.03 -1.91
C ILE A 559 -37.94 -57.87 -1.79
N TYR A 560 -37.16 -58.52 -2.67
CA TYR A 560 -35.70 -58.38 -2.69
C TYR A 560 -35.27 -56.91 -2.88
N GLU A 561 -35.84 -56.21 -3.85
CA GLU A 561 -35.58 -54.78 -4.10
C GLU A 561 -35.99 -53.91 -2.91
N LYS A 562 -37.15 -54.15 -2.30
CA LYS A 562 -37.63 -53.37 -1.14
C LYS A 562 -36.71 -53.51 0.08
N TYR A 563 -36.31 -54.73 0.44
CA TYR A 563 -35.45 -54.97 1.60
C TYR A 563 -33.98 -54.57 1.34
N SER A 564 -33.45 -54.80 0.13
CA SER A 564 -32.11 -54.35 -0.24
C SER A 564 -31.99 -52.83 -0.23
N ARG A 565 -33.03 -52.11 -0.63
CA ARG A 565 -33.10 -50.64 -0.59
C ARG A 565 -33.20 -50.08 0.83
N LEU A 566 -33.99 -50.72 1.70
CA LEU A 566 -34.05 -50.41 3.15
C LEU A 566 -32.67 -50.61 3.83
N LEU A 567 -31.98 -51.70 3.51
CA LEU A 567 -30.64 -52.01 4.05
C LEU A 567 -29.56 -51.06 3.54
N ARG A 568 -29.55 -50.71 2.25
CA ARG A 568 -28.61 -49.71 1.69
C ARG A 568 -28.81 -48.31 2.27
N SER A 569 -30.04 -47.93 2.62
CA SER A 569 -30.34 -46.63 3.26
C SER A 569 -29.89 -46.53 4.73
N SER A 570 -29.52 -47.66 5.36
CA SER A 570 -29.12 -47.72 6.78
C SER A 570 -27.62 -47.57 7.05
N VAL A 571 -26.80 -47.40 6.01
CA VAL A 571 -25.36 -47.13 6.10
C VAL A 571 -25.02 -45.89 5.26
N SER A 572 -25.36 -44.70 5.76
CA SER A 572 -24.84 -43.43 5.24
C SER A 572 -23.81 -42.90 6.24
N LEU A 573 -22.55 -42.77 5.84
CA LEU A 573 -21.56 -42.03 6.63
C LEU A 573 -21.92 -40.54 6.59
N PRO A 574 -22.01 -39.86 7.74
CA PRO A 574 -22.02 -38.41 7.78
C PRO A 574 -20.82 -37.84 7.01
N ALA A 575 -21.12 -36.99 6.03
CA ALA A 575 -20.22 -36.22 5.20
C ALA A 575 -18.94 -35.66 5.86
N TYR A 576 -19.06 -35.16 7.08
CA TYR A 576 -17.95 -34.57 7.83
C TYR A 576 -16.93 -35.63 8.28
N GLN A 577 -17.36 -36.88 8.53
CA GLN A 577 -16.47 -37.98 8.88
C GLN A 577 -15.57 -38.35 7.71
N LEU A 578 -16.08 -38.33 6.47
CA LEU A 578 -15.30 -38.53 5.25
C LEU A 578 -14.19 -37.48 5.07
N ALA A 579 -14.46 -36.22 5.40
CA ALA A 579 -13.45 -35.17 5.30
C ALA A 579 -12.42 -35.19 6.45
N ILE A 580 -12.83 -35.52 7.68
CA ILE A 580 -11.91 -35.77 8.81
C ILE A 580 -10.96 -36.91 8.45
N ILE A 581 -11.46 -37.94 7.79
CA ILE A 581 -10.68 -39.09 7.31
C ILE A 581 -9.70 -38.70 6.18
N LEU A 582 -10.15 -37.91 5.18
CA LEU A 582 -9.30 -37.45 4.07
C LEU A 582 -8.17 -36.52 4.55
N LEU A 583 -8.44 -35.68 5.54
CA LEU A 583 -7.45 -34.77 6.13
C LEU A 583 -6.57 -35.46 7.19
N GLY A 584 -7.06 -36.50 7.85
CA GLY A 584 -6.42 -37.23 8.95
C GLY A 584 -5.78 -38.57 8.56
N GLU A 585 -5.61 -38.88 7.27
CA GLU A 585 -5.09 -40.16 6.77
C GLU A 585 -3.81 -40.62 7.48
N SER A 586 -2.91 -39.68 7.82
CA SER A 586 -1.65 -39.95 8.54
C SER A 586 -1.83 -40.50 9.95
N TYR A 587 -3.00 -40.32 10.56
CA TYR A 587 -3.32 -40.77 11.93
C TYR A 587 -4.07 -42.10 11.96
N LEU A 588 -4.40 -42.67 10.80
CA LEU A 588 -5.16 -43.91 10.70
C LEU A 588 -4.24 -45.15 10.64
N PRO A 589 -4.60 -46.26 11.31
CA PRO A 589 -3.96 -47.55 11.09
C PRO A 589 -4.11 -48.01 9.64
N GLU A 590 -3.11 -48.72 9.11
CA GLU A 590 -3.02 -49.08 7.68
C GLU A 590 -4.23 -49.89 7.17
N SER A 591 -4.83 -50.71 8.04
CA SER A 591 -6.03 -51.49 7.73
C SER A 591 -7.28 -50.65 7.41
N TYR A 592 -7.35 -49.40 7.90
CA TYR A 592 -8.45 -48.49 7.62
C TYR A 592 -8.25 -47.69 6.33
N LYS A 593 -7.00 -47.40 5.95
CA LYS A 593 -6.67 -46.64 4.73
C LYS A 593 -7.16 -47.35 3.45
N GLU A 594 -7.04 -48.68 3.39
CA GLU A 594 -7.52 -49.49 2.26
C GLU A 594 -9.05 -49.51 2.13
N VAL A 595 -9.78 -49.42 3.25
CA VAL A 595 -11.25 -49.33 3.26
C VAL A 595 -11.73 -47.96 2.76
N ILE A 596 -10.98 -46.91 3.04
CA ILE A 596 -11.31 -45.54 2.60
C ILE A 596 -11.06 -45.37 1.10
N LYS A 597 -9.93 -45.89 0.59
CA LYS A 597 -9.65 -45.90 -0.85
C LYS A 597 -10.73 -46.62 -1.66
N SER A 598 -11.27 -47.72 -1.13
CA SER A 598 -12.35 -48.47 -1.80
C SER A 598 -13.72 -47.77 -1.73
N LEU A 599 -13.99 -46.97 -0.69
CA LEU A 599 -15.21 -46.16 -0.57
C LEU A 599 -15.19 -44.90 -1.47
N LEU A 600 -14.01 -44.38 -1.82
CA LEU A 600 -13.85 -43.22 -2.70
C LEU A 600 -13.78 -43.58 -4.20
N ALA A 601 -13.58 -44.87 -4.51
CA ALA A 601 -13.51 -45.39 -5.88
C ALA A 601 -14.87 -45.89 -6.43
N ALA A 602 -15.90 -45.91 -5.57
CA ALA A 602 -17.29 -46.24 -5.91
C ALA A 602 -18.13 -44.97 -5.97
#